data_AF-A0A0X8P512-F1
#
_entry.id   AF-A0A0X8P512-F1
#
_cell.length_a   1.000
_cell.length_b   1.000
_cell.length_c   1.000
_cell.angle_alpha   90.00
_cell.angle_beta   90.00
_cell.angle_gamma   90.00
#
_symmetry.space_group_name_H-M   'P 1'
#
loop_
_entity.id
_entity.type
_entity.pdbx_description
1 polymer ?
#
loop_
_entity_poly.entity_id
_entity_poly.type
_entity_poly.pdbx_seq_one_letter_code
_entity_poly.pdbx_strand_id
1 'polypeptide(L)'
;MMRHSPLKQKTPMKRGAPMRQGSALKSTGKRMPARRSTPRATKTMYRNRALLNLAKGKPCLLQIPDVCIGGTQTTVACHSNQARHGKAGWLKAHDWAAAWGCVACHAYIDQNTTGATYDEKVALWEAGFARTRVALIVLALWPIEAEAGYLQVYGVAA
;
A
#
# COMPACT_ATOMS: atom_id res chain seq x y z
N MET A 1 -67.12 -6.06 20.93
CA MET A 1 -66.98 -6.30 19.48
C MET A 1 -66.33 -5.07 18.85
N MET A 2 -65.02 -5.07 18.64
CA MET A 2 -64.32 -3.95 18.00
C MET A 2 -64.54 -4.01 16.49
N ARG A 3 -65.17 -2.97 15.92
CA ARG A 3 -65.33 -2.81 14.47
C ARG A 3 -64.06 -2.17 13.92
N HIS A 4 -63.28 -2.90 13.13
CA HIS A 4 -62.15 -2.34 12.41
C HIS A 4 -62.63 -1.74 11.08
N SER A 5 -62.28 -0.48 10.83
CA SER A 5 -62.52 0.20 9.55
C SER A 5 -61.67 -0.44 8.45
N PRO A 6 -62.22 -0.72 7.25
CA PRO A 6 -61.45 -1.30 6.17
C PRO A 6 -60.48 -0.29 5.55
N LEU A 7 -59.30 -0.77 5.17
CA LEU A 7 -58.25 0.04 4.52
C LEU A 7 -58.72 0.52 3.13
N LYS A 8 -58.75 1.84 2.93
CA LYS A 8 -59.03 2.47 1.64
C LYS A 8 -57.74 2.55 0.81
N GLN A 9 -57.71 1.94 -0.37
CA GLN A 9 -56.61 2.11 -1.32
C GLN A 9 -56.61 3.53 -1.91
N LYS A 10 -55.44 4.16 -1.96
CA LYS A 10 -55.25 5.46 -2.63
C LYS A 10 -55.01 5.26 -4.13
N THR A 11 -55.47 6.22 -4.93
CA THR A 11 -55.28 6.21 -6.39
C THR A 11 -53.80 6.21 -6.77
N PRO A 12 -53.42 5.52 -7.86
CA PRO A 12 -52.02 5.47 -8.31
C PRO A 12 -51.56 6.85 -8.79
N MET A 13 -50.31 7.20 -8.48
CA MET A 13 -49.71 8.46 -8.91
C MET A 13 -49.63 8.53 -10.45
N LYS A 14 -50.03 9.67 -11.03
CA LYS A 14 -49.83 9.93 -12.47
C LYS A 14 -48.34 10.12 -12.76
N ARG A 15 -47.84 9.51 -13.84
CA ARG A 15 -46.46 9.71 -14.31
C ARG A 15 -46.29 11.15 -14.80
N GLY A 16 -45.28 11.83 -14.27
CA GLY A 16 -44.84 13.15 -14.76
C GLY A 16 -44.12 13.06 -16.11
N ALA A 17 -44.00 14.19 -16.79
CA ALA A 17 -43.30 14.28 -18.08
C ALA A 17 -41.81 13.87 -17.95
N PRO A 18 -41.21 13.28 -19.00
CA PRO A 18 -39.81 12.89 -18.97
C PRO A 18 -38.89 14.10 -18.84
N MET A 19 -37.80 13.92 -18.08
CA MET A 19 -36.79 14.95 -17.86
C MET A 19 -36.12 15.32 -19.20
N ARG A 20 -36.20 16.60 -19.59
CA ARG A 20 -35.52 17.10 -20.80
C ARG A 20 -34.00 17.00 -20.58
N GLN A 21 -33.30 16.33 -21.49
CA GLN A 21 -31.84 16.33 -21.49
C GLN A 21 -31.36 17.74 -21.83
N GLY A 22 -30.68 18.38 -20.88
CA GLY A 22 -29.98 19.64 -21.12
C GLY A 22 -28.87 19.44 -22.15
N SER A 23 -28.59 20.48 -22.94
CA SER A 23 -27.48 20.48 -23.89
C SER A 23 -26.14 20.24 -23.19
N ALA A 24 -25.23 19.54 -23.87
CA ALA A 24 -23.91 19.19 -23.34
C ALA A 24 -23.18 20.45 -22.84
N LEU A 25 -22.76 20.42 -21.57
CA LEU A 25 -21.97 21.48 -20.94
C LEU A 25 -20.68 21.65 -21.75
N LYS A 26 -20.51 22.81 -22.41
CA LYS A 26 -19.26 23.13 -23.12
C LYS A 26 -18.13 23.15 -22.09
N SER A 27 -17.14 22.27 -22.27
CA SER A 27 -16.00 22.15 -21.35
C SER A 27 -15.10 23.39 -21.44
N THR A 28 -15.45 24.45 -20.71
CA THR A 28 -14.62 25.65 -20.56
C THR A 28 -13.58 25.51 -19.45
N GLY A 29 -13.50 24.34 -18.81
CA GLY A 29 -12.50 24.04 -17.78
C GLY A 29 -11.09 23.93 -18.37
N LYS A 30 -10.11 24.60 -17.75
CA LYS A 30 -8.68 24.35 -18.01
C LYS A 30 -8.43 22.85 -17.96
N ARG A 31 -7.85 22.27 -19.02
CA ARG A 31 -7.41 20.87 -19.03
C ARG A 31 -6.52 20.63 -17.82
N MET A 32 -6.86 19.63 -17.01
CA MET A 32 -5.98 19.17 -15.94
C MET A 32 -4.60 18.88 -16.53
N PRO A 33 -3.51 19.36 -15.91
CA PRO A 33 -2.18 19.10 -16.41
C PRO A 33 -1.94 17.59 -16.50
N ALA A 34 -1.31 17.16 -17.59
CA ALA A 34 -0.93 15.77 -17.76
C ALA A 34 -0.10 15.31 -16.56
N ARG A 35 -0.41 14.10 -16.05
CA ARG A 35 0.37 13.49 -14.97
C ARG A 35 1.83 13.39 -15.44
N ARG A 36 2.76 13.94 -14.66
CA ARG A 36 4.20 13.84 -14.95
C ARG A 36 4.60 12.38 -15.14
N SER A 37 5.44 12.12 -16.13
CA SER A 37 6.02 10.81 -16.40
C SER A 37 6.98 10.36 -15.29
N THR A 38 7.65 11.30 -14.61
CA THR A 38 8.61 11.01 -13.55
C THR A 38 8.26 11.70 -12.23
N PRO A 39 8.42 11.02 -11.07
CA PRO A 39 8.26 11.63 -9.76
C PRO A 39 9.28 12.77 -9.55
N ARG A 40 8.87 13.83 -8.83
CA ARG A 40 9.80 14.87 -8.38
C ARG A 40 10.75 14.26 -7.35
N ALA A 41 12.07 14.40 -7.54
CA ALA A 41 13.04 14.00 -6.55
C ALA A 41 12.94 14.91 -5.31
N THR A 42 12.65 14.34 -4.14
CA THR A 42 12.79 15.01 -2.84
C THR A 42 14.19 14.78 -2.32
N LYS A 43 14.93 15.88 -2.08
CA LYS A 43 16.37 15.86 -1.74
C LYS A 43 16.71 15.03 -0.48
N THR A 44 15.73 14.81 0.39
CA THR A 44 15.87 14.09 1.66
C THR A 44 15.49 12.61 1.59
N MET A 45 15.04 12.11 0.44
CA MET A 45 14.43 10.78 0.35
C MET A 45 15.18 9.83 -0.58
N TYR A 46 15.76 8.76 -0.01
CA TYR A 46 16.33 7.66 -0.80
C TYR A 46 15.26 6.92 -1.61
N ARG A 47 15.40 6.99 -2.94
CA ARG A 47 14.56 6.30 -3.93
C ARG A 47 15.41 5.52 -4.91
N ASN A 48 15.16 4.21 -5.01
CA ASN A 48 15.88 3.30 -5.89
C ASN A 48 14.90 2.26 -6.45
N ARG A 49 14.38 2.54 -7.65
CA ARG A 49 13.41 1.66 -8.30
C ARG A 49 14.01 0.31 -8.69
N ALA A 50 15.31 0.28 -9.04
CA ALA A 50 16.00 -0.96 -9.37
C ALA A 50 16.02 -1.91 -8.17
N LEU A 51 16.35 -1.40 -6.97
CA LEU A 51 16.31 -2.16 -5.72
C LEU A 51 14.91 -2.76 -5.45
N LEU A 52 13.85 -1.97 -5.64
CA LEU A 52 12.47 -2.46 -5.45
C LEU A 52 12.09 -3.54 -6.48
N ASN A 53 12.55 -3.41 -7.72
CA ASN A 53 12.24 -4.36 -8.80
C ASN A 53 12.88 -5.73 -8.58
N LEU A 54 13.96 -5.82 -7.79
CA LEU A 54 14.62 -7.09 -7.46
C LEU A 54 13.71 -8.07 -6.73
N ALA A 55 12.64 -7.60 -6.08
CA ALA A 55 11.68 -8.46 -5.40
C ALA A 55 10.90 -9.38 -6.37
N LYS A 56 10.71 -8.95 -7.63
CA LYS A 56 9.91 -9.69 -8.60
C LYS A 56 10.55 -11.04 -8.92
N GLY A 57 9.79 -12.12 -8.78
CA GLY A 57 10.29 -13.47 -9.04
C GLY A 57 11.19 -14.04 -7.94
N LYS A 58 11.29 -13.37 -6.78
CA LYS A 58 12.00 -13.87 -5.60
C LYS A 58 11.02 -14.48 -4.59
N PRO A 59 11.48 -15.36 -3.69
CA PRO A 59 10.62 -15.92 -2.65
C PRO A 59 10.15 -14.82 -1.68
N CYS A 60 8.95 -15.01 -1.11
CA CYS A 60 8.48 -14.19 0.00
C CYS A 60 9.40 -14.40 1.23
N LEU A 61 9.95 -13.31 1.76
CA LEU A 61 10.82 -13.32 2.93
C LEU A 61 10.12 -12.82 4.21
N LEU A 62 8.93 -12.22 4.10
CA LEU A 62 8.05 -11.96 5.25
C LEU A 62 7.64 -13.26 5.96
N GLN A 63 7.23 -14.28 5.19
CA GLN A 63 6.89 -15.63 5.68
C GLN A 63 6.03 -15.63 6.96
N ILE A 64 5.01 -14.78 6.99
CA ILE A 64 4.09 -14.65 8.14
C ILE A 64 3.31 -15.98 8.29
N PRO A 65 3.32 -16.60 9.48
CA PRO A 65 2.56 -17.83 9.73
C PRO A 65 1.08 -17.66 9.38
N ASP A 66 0.47 -18.70 8.81
CA ASP A 66 -0.95 -18.78 8.42
C ASP A 66 -1.45 -17.74 7.40
N VAL A 67 -0.58 -16.83 6.97
CA VAL A 67 -0.87 -15.77 6.00
C VAL A 67 -0.08 -15.95 4.71
N CYS A 68 1.17 -16.43 4.82
CA CYS A 68 2.06 -16.54 3.67
C CYS A 68 1.58 -17.62 2.70
N ILE A 69 1.31 -17.22 1.46
CA ILE A 69 0.97 -18.15 0.36
C ILE A 69 2.20 -18.72 -0.34
N GLY A 70 3.41 -18.32 0.06
CA GLY A 70 4.66 -18.75 -0.55
C GLY A 70 4.81 -18.33 -2.02
N GLY A 71 5.61 -19.11 -2.76
CA GLY A 71 5.89 -18.90 -4.17
C GLY A 71 6.75 -17.66 -4.46
N THR A 72 6.85 -17.32 -5.75
CA THR A 72 7.69 -16.21 -6.26
C THR A 72 6.93 -15.22 -7.15
N GLN A 73 5.74 -15.59 -7.62
CA GLN A 73 5.02 -14.85 -8.67
C GLN A 73 4.46 -13.51 -8.19
N THR A 74 4.02 -13.44 -6.92
CA THR A 74 3.35 -12.27 -6.35
C THR A 74 4.26 -11.44 -5.46
N THR A 75 5.54 -11.80 -5.36
CA THR A 75 6.49 -11.13 -4.48
C THR A 75 6.80 -9.72 -4.98
N VAL A 76 6.63 -8.75 -4.09
CA VAL A 76 6.92 -7.34 -4.31
C VAL A 76 7.73 -6.77 -3.15
N ALA A 77 8.34 -5.61 -3.37
CA ALA A 77 8.99 -4.85 -2.30
C ALA A 77 7.91 -4.12 -1.46
N CYS A 78 7.68 -4.61 -0.25
CA CYS A 78 6.74 -4.09 0.73
C CYS A 78 7.45 -3.05 1.61
N HIS A 79 7.17 -1.77 1.38
CA HIS A 79 7.72 -0.68 2.20
C HIS A 79 7.31 -0.81 3.67
N SER A 80 8.17 -0.36 4.57
CA SER A 80 7.83 -0.25 5.99
C SER A 80 6.73 0.78 6.25
N ASN A 81 5.89 0.50 7.26
CA ASN A 81 4.92 1.45 7.79
C ASN A 81 5.41 2.22 9.03
N GLN A 82 6.67 2.05 9.41
CA GLN A 82 7.25 2.69 10.59
C GLN A 82 7.79 4.09 10.28
N ALA A 83 7.51 5.06 11.17
CA ALA A 83 7.95 6.45 11.02
C ALA A 83 9.50 6.60 10.95
N ARG A 84 10.25 5.76 11.69
CA ARG A 84 11.73 5.77 11.69
C ARG A 84 12.36 5.50 10.33
N HIS A 85 11.61 4.92 9.39
CA HIS A 85 12.05 4.68 8.01
C HIS A 85 11.66 5.81 7.03
N GLY A 86 11.26 6.97 7.55
CA GLY A 86 10.82 8.12 6.75
C GLY A 86 9.39 8.01 6.23
N LYS A 87 8.58 7.10 6.78
CA LYS A 87 7.13 6.99 6.48
C LYS A 87 6.37 8.16 7.10
N ALA A 88 5.54 8.85 6.32
CA ALA A 88 4.66 9.91 6.83
C ALA A 88 3.39 10.05 5.98
N GLY A 89 2.19 9.81 6.54
CA GLY A 89 0.91 9.99 5.82
C GLY A 89 0.91 9.33 4.43
N TRP A 90 0.83 10.13 3.36
CA TRP A 90 0.85 9.68 1.95
C TRP A 90 2.24 9.35 1.40
N LEU A 91 3.31 9.65 2.16
CA LEU A 91 4.68 9.33 1.81
C LEU A 91 4.99 7.88 2.23
N LYS A 92 5.54 7.10 1.29
CA LYS A 92 6.12 5.77 1.56
C LYS A 92 7.40 5.90 2.38
N ALA A 93 7.88 4.84 3.02
CA ALA A 93 9.23 4.81 3.58
C ALA A 93 10.31 4.92 2.49
N HIS A 94 11.57 5.08 2.90
CA HIS A 94 12.73 4.96 2.01
C HIS A 94 12.75 3.62 1.28
N ASP A 95 13.26 3.59 0.04
CA ASP A 95 13.26 2.35 -0.76
C ASP A 95 14.24 1.29 -0.24
N TRP A 96 15.19 1.67 0.63
CA TRP A 96 16.02 0.71 1.36
C TRP A 96 15.22 -0.01 2.45
N ALA A 97 14.17 0.61 2.99
CA ALA A 97 13.32 0.05 4.04
C ALA A 97 12.12 -0.69 3.41
N ALA A 98 12.41 -1.74 2.64
CA ALA A 98 11.41 -2.59 2.01
C ALA A 98 11.77 -4.08 2.19
N ALA A 99 10.78 -4.89 2.57
CA ALA A 99 10.90 -6.35 2.68
C ALA A 99 10.29 -7.04 1.46
N TRP A 100 10.80 -8.21 1.06
CA TRP A 100 10.17 -9.00 0.00
C TRP A 100 8.96 -9.76 0.55
N GLY A 101 7.77 -9.45 0.04
CA GLY A 101 6.52 -10.04 0.50
C GLY A 101 5.61 -10.47 -0.64
N CYS A 102 5.00 -11.65 -0.52
CA CYS A 102 3.88 -12.05 -1.37
C CYS A 102 2.66 -11.15 -1.12
N VAL A 103 1.68 -11.18 -2.03
CA VAL A 103 0.47 -10.35 -1.94
C VAL A 103 -0.28 -10.50 -0.61
N ALA A 104 -0.36 -11.72 -0.05
CA ALA A 104 -1.06 -11.98 1.20
C ALA A 104 -0.32 -11.38 2.42
N CYS A 105 0.99 -11.62 2.54
CA CYS A 105 1.78 -11.00 3.61
C CYS A 105 1.81 -9.48 3.49
N HIS A 106 1.86 -8.96 2.25
CA HIS A 106 1.82 -7.52 2.01
C HIS A 106 0.52 -6.89 2.51
N ALA A 107 -0.63 -7.47 2.14
CA ALA A 107 -1.93 -7.00 2.60
C ALA A 107 -2.06 -7.10 4.13
N TYR A 108 -1.55 -8.17 4.73
CA TYR A 108 -1.59 -8.35 6.17
C TYR A 108 -0.81 -7.27 6.93
N ILE A 109 0.40 -6.93 6.48
CA ILE A 109 1.20 -5.89 7.14
C ILE A 109 0.62 -4.48 6.90
N ASP A 110 0.15 -4.22 5.69
CA ASP A 110 -0.23 -2.87 5.27
C ASP A 110 -1.65 -2.48 5.69
N GLN A 111 -2.60 -3.41 5.58
CA GLN A 111 -4.03 -3.10 5.63
C GLN A 111 -4.78 -3.83 6.75
N ASN A 112 -4.19 -4.86 7.37
CA ASN A 112 -4.92 -5.60 8.40
C ASN A 112 -5.20 -4.73 9.62
N THR A 113 -6.48 -4.58 9.96
CA THR A 113 -6.98 -3.86 11.13
C THR A 113 -7.57 -4.79 12.19
N THR A 114 -7.61 -6.11 11.93
CA THR A 114 -8.25 -7.09 12.79
C THR A 114 -7.28 -8.17 13.25
N GLY A 115 -7.23 -8.43 14.56
CA GLY A 115 -6.49 -9.57 15.12
C GLY A 115 -4.96 -9.45 15.12
N ALA A 116 -4.39 -8.33 14.67
CA ALA A 116 -2.96 -8.05 14.77
C ALA A 116 -2.73 -6.62 15.25
N THR A 117 -1.99 -6.48 16.35
CA THR A 117 -1.54 -5.20 16.87
C THR A 117 -0.54 -4.54 15.92
N TYR A 118 -0.32 -3.24 16.09
CA TYR A 118 0.69 -2.53 15.33
C TYR A 118 2.09 -3.10 15.58
N ASP A 119 2.44 -3.37 16.84
CA ASP A 119 3.76 -3.87 17.22
C ASP A 119 4.04 -5.28 16.69
N GLU A 120 3.04 -6.16 16.64
CA GLU A 120 3.16 -7.47 16.01
C GLU A 120 3.46 -7.34 14.51
N LYS A 121 2.76 -6.46 13.79
CA LYS A 121 3.03 -6.20 12.38
C LYS A 121 4.42 -5.61 12.17
N VAL A 122 4.87 -4.74 13.06
CA VAL A 122 6.22 -4.17 13.08
C VAL A 122 7.26 -5.28 13.23
N ALA A 123 7.11 -6.17 14.22
CA ALA A 123 8.02 -7.27 14.47
C ALA A 123 8.07 -8.27 13.28
N LEU A 124 6.92 -8.63 12.73
CA LEU A 124 6.83 -9.51 11.56
C LEU A 124 7.50 -8.89 10.32
N TRP A 125 7.28 -7.58 10.09
CA TRP A 125 7.92 -6.87 8.99
C TRP A 125 9.43 -6.79 9.19
N GLU A 126 9.92 -6.52 10.40
CA GLU A 126 11.36 -6.45 10.72
C GLU A 126 12.05 -7.80 10.52
N ALA A 127 11.43 -8.89 10.95
CA ALA A 127 11.96 -10.23 10.75
C ALA A 127 12.10 -10.58 9.25
N GLY A 128 11.15 -10.14 8.42
CA GLY A 128 11.25 -10.32 6.97
C GLY A 128 12.18 -9.33 6.28
N PHE A 129 12.29 -8.10 6.80
CA PHE A 129 13.24 -7.11 6.33
C PHE A 129 14.69 -7.54 6.56
N ALA A 130 14.99 -8.10 7.75
CA ALA A 130 16.30 -8.66 8.06
C ALA A 130 16.69 -9.78 7.06
N ARG A 131 15.76 -10.71 6.79
CA ARG A 131 15.95 -11.76 5.77
C ARG A 131 16.17 -11.18 4.38
N THR A 132 15.41 -10.14 4.02
CA THR A 132 15.53 -9.45 2.72
C THR A 132 16.88 -8.78 2.55
N ARG A 133 17.36 -8.07 3.56
CA ARG A 133 18.67 -7.42 3.53
C ARG A 133 19.79 -8.45 3.41
N VAL A 134 19.75 -9.53 4.20
CA VAL A 134 20.74 -10.63 4.10
C VAL A 134 20.73 -11.24 2.69
N ALA A 135 19.56 -11.52 2.11
CA ALA A 135 19.46 -12.06 0.76
C ALA A 135 20.08 -11.11 -0.28
N LEU A 136 19.82 -9.80 -0.17
CA LEU A 136 20.40 -8.80 -1.07
C LEU A 136 21.93 -8.67 -0.91
N ILE A 137 22.45 -8.75 0.31
CA ILE A 137 23.90 -8.74 0.58
C ILE A 137 24.57 -9.97 -0.03
N VAL A 138 24.02 -11.16 0.20
CA VAL A 138 24.56 -12.42 -0.35
C VAL A 138 24.56 -12.41 -1.88
N LEU A 139 23.58 -11.76 -2.50
CA LEU A 139 23.51 -11.59 -3.95
C LEU A 139 24.40 -10.45 -4.48
N ALA A 140 25.11 -9.71 -3.61
CA ALA A 140 25.86 -8.50 -3.95
C ALA A 140 24.99 -7.41 -4.62
N LEU A 141 23.71 -7.33 -4.23
CA LEU A 141 22.72 -6.41 -4.77
C LEU A 141 22.25 -5.35 -3.75
N TRP A 142 22.84 -5.33 -2.56
CA TRP A 142 22.56 -4.31 -1.54
C TRP A 142 23.41 -3.05 -1.79
N PRO A 143 22.81 -1.91 -2.18
CA PRO A 143 23.57 -0.70 -2.50
C PRO A 143 24.19 -0.06 -1.26
N ILE A 144 25.35 0.59 -1.42
CA ILE A 144 26.03 1.26 -0.30
C ILE A 144 25.21 2.42 0.28
N GLU A 145 24.42 3.09 -0.54
CA GLU A 145 23.51 4.16 -0.11
C GLU A 145 22.33 3.60 0.71
N ALA A 146 21.88 2.37 0.39
CA ALA A 146 20.90 1.67 1.19
C ALA A 146 21.49 1.28 2.56
N GLU A 147 22.76 0.87 2.58
CA GLU A 147 23.48 0.56 3.82
C GLU A 147 23.65 1.80 4.71
N ALA A 148 24.03 2.94 4.15
CA ALA A 148 24.13 4.19 4.89
C ALA A 148 22.79 4.56 5.58
N GLY A 149 21.67 4.42 4.84
CA GLY A 149 20.34 4.65 5.39
C GLY A 149 19.96 3.65 6.49
N TYR A 150 20.30 2.38 6.32
CA TYR A 150 20.11 1.35 7.33
C TYR A 150 20.90 1.66 8.61
N LEU A 151 22.19 1.97 8.50
CA LEU A 151 23.06 2.26 9.65
C LEU A 151 22.64 3.53 10.39
N GLN A 152 22.05 4.52 9.72
CA GLN A 152 21.50 5.69 10.39
C GLN A 152 20.35 5.35 11.37
N VAL A 153 19.61 4.26 11.10
CA VAL A 153 18.45 3.85 11.91
C VAL A 153 18.77 2.71 12.87
N TYR A 154 19.60 1.76 12.43
CA TYR A 154 19.88 0.51 13.13
C TYR A 154 21.34 0.39 13.59
N GLY A 155 22.23 1.27 13.13
CA GLY A 155 23.61 1.30 13.57
C GLY A 155 23.65 1.63 15.05
N VAL A 156 24.37 0.82 15.82
CA VAL A 156 24.69 1.15 17.21
C VAL A 156 25.62 2.36 17.16
N ALA A 157 25.29 3.43 17.88
CA ALA A 157 26.27 4.47 18.14
C ALA A 157 27.43 3.81 18.90
N ALA A 158 28.59 3.72 18.26
CA ALA A 158 29.81 3.28 18.90
C ALA A 158 30.22 4.25 20.00
#